data_AF-A0A5C5WEX2-F1
#
_entry.id   AF-A0A5C5WEX2-F1
#
_cell.length_a   1.000
_cell.length_b   1.000
_cell.length_c   1.000
_cell.angle_alpha   90.00
_cell.angle_beta   90.00
_cell.angle_gamma   90.00
#
_symmetry.space_group_name_H-M   'P 1'
#
loop_
_entity.id
_entity.type
_entity.pdbx_description
1 polymer ?
#
loop_
_entity_poly.entity_id
_entity_poly.type
_entity_poly.pdbx_seq_one_letter_code
_entity_poly.pdbx_strand_id
1 'polypeptide(L)' 'MYELIRTALEVQFPFNMIIVLGTLGIALAAIGIVGAEVRKFATHRIDFELKREMVAQGLSAEEIDRLLQAGSDSRHKQ' A
#
# COMPACT_ATOMS: atom_id res chain seq x y z
N MET A 1 27.64 -4.53 -12.68
CA MET A 1 26.34 -5.17 -12.36
C MET A 1 25.96 -6.24 -13.37
N TYR A 2 26.02 -5.97 -14.67
CA TYR A 2 25.67 -6.97 -15.70
C TYR A 2 26.54 -8.24 -15.66
N GLU A 3 27.85 -8.08 -15.46
CA GLU A 3 28.79 -9.21 -15.34
C GLU A 3 28.51 -10.12 -14.14
N LEU A 4 28.12 -9.55 -12.98
CA LEU A 4 27.76 -10.34 -11.80
C LEU A 4 26.48 -11.16 -12.01
N ILE A 5 25.51 -10.59 -12.73
CA ILE A 5 24.26 -11.25 -13.07
C ILE A 5 24.52 -12.39 -14.05
N ARG A 6 25.42 -12.20 -15.02
CA ARG A 6 25.79 -13.23 -15.99
C ARG A 6 26.54 -14.40 -15.35
N THR A 7 27.53 -14.13 -14.49
CA THR A 7 28.24 -15.18 -13.76
C THR A 7 27.33 -15.95 -12.80
N ALA A 8 26.36 -15.27 -12.17
CA ALA A 8 25.32 -15.90 -11.37
C ALA A 8 24.21 -16.60 -12.19
N LEU A 9 24.24 -16.52 -13.52
CA LEU A 9 23.36 -17.26 -14.44
C LEU A 9 24.07 -18.45 -15.11
N GLU A 10 25.41 -18.51 -15.03
CA GLU A 10 26.23 -19.62 -15.57
C GLU A 10 26.68 -20.64 -14.50
N VAL A 11 26.51 -20.35 -13.20
CA VAL A 11 26.76 -21.31 -12.11
C VAL A 11 25.83 -22.54 -12.22
N GLN A 12 26.37 -23.76 -12.07
CA GLN A 12 25.63 -25.02 -12.24
C GLN A 12 24.28 -25.05 -11.50
N PHE A 13 23.26 -25.63 -12.14
CA PHE A 13 22.00 -26.05 -11.48
C PHE A 13 22.35 -26.89 -10.24
N PRO A 14 21.88 -26.53 -9.02
CA PRO A 14 20.66 -25.78 -8.68
C PRO A 14 20.85 -24.35 -8.13
N PHE A 15 22.08 -23.83 -8.00
CA PHE A 15 22.32 -22.59 -7.24
C PHE A 15 21.72 -21.33 -7.87
N ASN A 16 21.73 -21.21 -9.20
CA ASN A 16 21.18 -20.02 -9.89
C ASN A 16 19.68 -19.86 -9.70
N MET A 17 18.94 -20.97 -9.68
CA MET A 17 17.49 -20.94 -9.51
C MET A 17 17.11 -20.37 -8.14
N ILE A 18 17.87 -20.72 -7.09
CA ILE A 18 17.67 -20.20 -5.73
C ILE A 18 17.96 -18.71 -5.68
N ILE A 19 19.06 -18.25 -6.31
CA ILE A 19 19.43 -16.83 -6.31
C ILE A 19 18.40 -15.99 -7.08
N VAL A 20 17.94 -16.47 -8.23
CA VAL A 20 16.93 -15.78 -9.05
C VAL A 20 15.60 -15.71 -8.31
N LEU A 21 15.11 -16.82 -7.76
CA LEU A 21 13.85 -16.85 -7.00
C LEU A 21 13.93 -16.03 -5.71
N GLY A 22 15.06 -16.10 -5.00
CA GLY A 22 15.29 -15.30 -3.80
C GLY A 22 15.27 -13.80 -4.11
N THR A 23 15.96 -13.39 -5.16
CA THR A 23 16.01 -11.98 -5.59
C THR A 23 14.64 -11.48 -6.04
N LEU A 24 13.90 -12.28 -6.83
CA LEU A 24 12.52 -11.97 -7.23
C LEU A 24 11.58 -11.87 -6.02
N GLY A 25 11.70 -12.79 -5.07
CA GLY A 25 10.88 -12.79 -3.85
C GLY A 25 11.10 -11.53 -3.00
N ILE A 26 12.36 -11.14 -2.81
CA ILE A 26 12.70 -9.91 -2.07
C ILE A 26 12.19 -8.67 -2.82
N ALA A 27 12.33 -8.62 -4.14
CA ALA A 27 11.83 -7.51 -4.94
C ALA A 27 10.30 -7.37 -4.84
N LEU A 28 9.56 -8.47 -4.95
CA LEU A 28 8.10 -8.46 -4.80
C LEU A 28 7.66 -8.08 -3.39
N ALA A 29 8.36 -8.57 -2.36
CA ALA A 29 8.08 -8.19 -0.97
C ALA A 29 8.27 -6.70 -0.74
N ALA A 30 9.34 -6.11 -1.28
CA ALA A 30 9.60 -4.68 -1.19
C ALA A 30 8.47 -3.85 -1.86
N ILE A 31 8.02 -4.26 -3.04
CA ILE A 31 6.89 -3.63 -3.74
C ILE A 31 5.61 -3.73 -2.91
N GLY A 32 5.36 -4.89 -2.30
CA GLY A 32 4.19 -5.09 -1.44
C GLY A 32 4.15 -4.16 -0.22
N ILE A 33 5.31 -3.95 0.44
CA ILE A 33 5.45 -3.04 1.58
C ILE A 33 5.15 -1.61 1.16
N VAL A 34 5.79 -1.14 0.08
CA VAL A 34 5.58 0.21 -0.44
C VAL A 34 4.13 0.42 -0.86
N GLY A 35 3.52 -0.56 -1.54
CA GLY A 35 2.11 -0.50 -1.92
C GLY A 35 1.16 -0.38 -0.72
N ALA A 36 1.45 -1.09 0.38
CA ALA A 36 0.68 -0.98 1.61
C ALA A 36 0.80 0.42 2.27
N GLU A 37 1.99 1.01 2.26
CA GLU A 37 2.22 2.37 2.77
C GLU A 37 1.53 3.43 1.91
N VAL A 38 1.64 3.32 0.58
CA VAL A 38 0.94 4.21 -0.37
C VAL A 38 -0.56 4.15 -0.14
N ARG A 39 -1.13 2.96 0.03
CA ARG A 39 -2.56 2.80 0.32
C ARG A 39 -2.95 3.48 1.63
N LYS A 40 -2.18 3.31 2.71
CA LYS A 40 -2.44 3.99 3.99
C LYS A 40 -2.39 5.52 3.83
N PHE A 41 -1.40 6.02 3.11
CA PHE A 41 -1.26 7.45 2.84
C PHE A 41 -2.40 8.01 2.01
N ALA A 42 -2.82 7.28 0.97
CA ALA A 42 -3.96 7.65 0.13
C ALA A 42 -5.25 7.70 0.94
N THR A 43 -5.55 6.70 1.77
CA THR A 43 -6.71 6.71 2.66
C THR A 43 -6.70 7.92 3.59
N HIS A 44 -5.56 8.22 4.23
CA HIS A 44 -5.46 9.36 5.13
C HIS A 44 -5.64 10.71 4.42
N ARG A 45 -5.16 10.83 3.17
CA ARG A 45 -5.36 12.04 2.35
C ARG A 45 -6.83 12.23 2.00
N ILE A 46 -7.50 11.16 1.57
CA ILE A 46 -8.93 11.18 1.24
C ILE A 46 -9.76 11.55 2.47
N ASP A 47 -9.47 10.97 3.64
CA ASP A 47 -10.19 11.28 4.87
C ASP A 47 -10.02 12.76 5.27
N PHE A 48 -8.83 13.32 5.09
CA PHE A 48 -8.57 14.74 5.38
C PHE A 48 -9.28 15.67 4.40
N GLU A 49 -9.27 15.32 3.11
CA GLU A 49 -9.94 16.09 2.07
C GLU A 49 -11.46 16.06 2.25
N LEU A 50 -12.03 14.90 2.58
CA LEU A 50 -13.45 14.74 2.91
C LEU A 50 -13.85 15.60 4.12
N LYS A 51 -13.06 15.55 5.21
CA LYS A 51 -13.30 16.41 6.38
C LYS A 51 -13.24 17.90 6.02
N ARG A 52 -12.27 18.30 5.20
CA ARG A 52 -12.12 19.69 4.74
C ARG A 52 -13.31 20.13 3.89
N GLU A 53 -13.80 19.27 3.01
CA GLU A 53 -14.96 19.54 2.17
C GLU A 53 -16.24 19.66 3.01
N MET A 54 -16.43 18.80 4.00
CA MET A 54 -17.56 18.89 4.93
C MET A 54 -17.56 20.20 5.73
N VAL A 55 -16.38 20.63 6.22
CA VAL A 55 -16.25 21.95 6.87
C VAL A 55 -16.54 23.08 5.89
N ALA A 56 -16.08 22.99 4.64
CA ALA A 56 -16.36 23.99 3.61
C ALA A 56 -17.85 24.07 3.25
N GLN A 57 -18.59 22.97 3.39
CA GLN A 57 -20.05 22.92 3.25
C GLN A 57 -20.79 23.46 4.49
N GLY A 58 -20.07 23.89 5.53
CA GLY A 58 -20.65 24.52 6.72
C GLY A 58 -21.11 23.54 7.80
N LEU A 59 -20.73 22.26 7.71
CA LEU A 59 -21.03 21.29 8.76
C LEU A 59 -20.21 21.60 10.03
N SER A 60 -20.87 21.52 11.18
CA SER A 60 -20.20 21.59 12.47
C SER A 60 -19.39 20.33 12.74
N ALA A 61 -18.35 20.44 13.58
CA ALA A 61 -17.47 19.31 13.89
C ALA A 61 -18.23 18.09 14.44
N GLU A 62 -19.32 18.29 15.19
CA GLU A 62 -20.16 17.22 15.72
C GLU A 62 -20.99 16.50 14.65
N GLU A 63 -21.48 17.22 13.64
CA GLU A 63 -22.22 16.61 12.53
C GLU A 63 -21.29 15.78 11.63
N ILE A 64 -20.06 16.26 11.41
CA ILE A 64 -19.02 15.52 10.68
C ILE A 64 -18.70 14.20 11.38
N ASP A 65 -18.54 14.22 12.70
CA ASP A 65 -18.18 13.02 13.46
C ASP A 65 -19.32 11.98 13.46
N ARG A 66 -20.58 12.45 13.55
CA ARG A 66 -21.76 11.58 13.39
C ARG A 66 -21.87 10.97 12.01
N LEU A 67 -21.61 11.74 10.94
CA LEU A 67 -21.64 11.25 9.56
C LEU A 67 -20.52 10.23 9.29
N LEU A 68 -19.32 10.46 9.82
CA LEU A 68 -18.20 9.53 9.72
C LEU A 68 -18.48 8.22 10.46
N GLN A 69 -19.06 8.28 11.66
CA GLN A 69 -19.48 7.08 12.39
C GLN A 69 -20.56 6.29 11.65
N ALA A 70 -21.60 6.97 11.14
CA ALA A 70 -22.66 6.33 10.38
C ALA A 70 -22.15 5.69 9.07
N GLY A 71 -21.21 6.33 8.38
CA GLY A 71 -20.57 5.80 7.18
C GLY A 71 -19.69 4.57 7.47
N SER A 72 -19.03 4.51 8.63
CA SER A 72 -18.22 3.38 9.05
C SER A 72 -19.06 2.16 9.42
N ASP A 73 -20.15 2.35 10.18
CA ASP A 73 -21.07 1.28 10.59
C ASP A 73 -21.80 0.64 9.40
N SER A 74 -22.10 1.43 8.37
CA SER A 74 -22.73 0.93 7.14
C SER A 74 -21.82 -0.01 6.35
N ARG A 75 -20.50 0.12 6.49
CA ARG A 75 -19.50 -0.70 5.79
C ARG A 75 -19.22 -2.05 6.48
N HIS A 76 -19.69 -2.24 7.72
CA HIS A 76 -19.53 -3.49 8.49
C HIS A 76 -20.74 -4.44 8.36
N LYS A 77 -21.80 -4.02 7.66
CA LYS A 77 -23.02 -4.83 7.43
C LYS A 77 -23.17 -5.36 5.99
N GLN A 78 -22.15 -5.20 5.14
CA GLN A 78 -22.03 -5.87 3.84
C GLN A 78 -20.95 -6.96 3.92
#